data_AF-A0A9P8F4H1-F1
#
_entry.id   AF-A0A9P8F4H1-F1
#
_cell.length_a   1.000
_cell.length_b   1.000
_cell.length_c   1.000
_cell.angle_alpha   90.00
_cell.angle_beta   90.00
_cell.angle_gamma   90.00
#
_symmetry.space_group_name_H-M   'P 1'
#
loop_
_entity.id
_entity.type
_entity.pdbx_description
1 polymer ?
#
loop_
_entity_poly.entity_id
_entity_poly.type
_entity_poly.pdbx_seq_one_letter_code
_entity_poly.pdbx_strand_id
1 'polypeptide(L)'
;MSQAARFFDADMLQIKNLGHSSWQTVYFQRATVILTELVLLYALQLYVRGAPITAKKTFHAAALSILLSPGLLIIDHIHFQYNGFMYGILVLSIVLARRQSGLLASGITFAILLCFKHIYLYLAPAYFVFLLRVYCLDPRSWFRIRFAKCVKLGLGIGLVFGLAFGPFVYWNQIDQLLSRLFPFSRGLCHAYWAPNVWALYSFADRILIYLAPYLNLSVNREAINSVTRGLVGDTSFAVLPDISPRMTFVLTLAAQIPALVKLFFRPTWDTFVGALTLCGYASFLFGWHVHEKAILLVIIPFSLIALKDRRHLGAFRPLAVSGHVSLFPLLFTAQEFPIKTIYTIFWLVALLMAFDQLAPASSRPRVFLLDRFSFVYIVVAIPLIAYCSPIHQLVFGAKYEFLPLMFTSSYCAMGVVSSWISFLIVYFTS
;
A
#
# COMPACT_ATOMS: atom_id res chain seq x y z
N MET A 1 -22.71 -7.70 -9.58
CA MET A 1 -22.05 -8.61 -10.54
C MET A 1 -22.69 -9.99 -10.62
N SER A 2 -23.17 -10.57 -9.52
CA SER A 2 -23.87 -11.87 -9.52
C SER A 2 -25.07 -11.96 -10.48
N GLN A 3 -25.85 -10.88 -10.62
CA GLN A 3 -26.95 -10.83 -11.59
C GLN A 3 -26.48 -10.97 -13.05
N ALA A 4 -25.33 -10.37 -13.39
CA ALA A 4 -24.75 -10.49 -14.72
C ALA A 4 -24.09 -11.86 -14.94
N ALA A 5 -23.45 -12.42 -13.90
CA ALA A 5 -22.79 -13.73 -13.93
C ALA A 5 -23.72 -14.85 -14.40
N ARG A 6 -25.02 -14.76 -14.05
CA ARG A 6 -26.06 -15.73 -14.45
C ARG A 6 -26.13 -15.95 -15.96
N PHE A 7 -25.84 -14.92 -16.76
CA PHE A 7 -25.87 -15.00 -18.21
C PHE A 7 -24.62 -15.65 -18.82
N PHE A 8 -23.53 -15.76 -18.06
CA PHE A 8 -22.28 -16.36 -18.52
C PHE A 8 -22.17 -17.82 -18.09
N ASP A 9 -22.44 -18.09 -16.82
CA ASP A 9 -22.45 -19.43 -16.25
C ASP A 9 -23.38 -19.43 -15.03
N ALA A 10 -24.54 -20.06 -15.15
CA ALA A 10 -25.50 -20.14 -14.06
C ALA A 10 -25.01 -21.05 -12.92
N ASP A 11 -24.15 -22.04 -13.23
CA ASP A 11 -23.67 -23.02 -12.26
C ASP A 11 -22.66 -22.42 -11.28
N MET A 12 -21.99 -21.33 -11.67
CA MET A 12 -21.11 -20.55 -10.79
C MET A 12 -21.87 -19.87 -9.63
N LEU A 13 -23.19 -19.71 -9.75
CA LEU A 13 -24.04 -19.06 -8.74
C LEU A 13 -24.70 -20.05 -7.78
N GLN A 14 -24.52 -21.35 -8.01
CA GLN A 14 -25.06 -22.38 -7.13
C GLN A 14 -24.21 -22.49 -5.85
N ILE A 15 -24.79 -22.11 -4.71
CA ILE A 15 -24.10 -22.07 -3.40
C ILE A 15 -23.49 -23.42 -3.00
N LYS A 16 -24.11 -24.53 -3.42
CA LYS A 16 -23.65 -25.90 -3.10
C LYS A 16 -22.57 -26.42 -4.06
N ASN A 17 -22.32 -25.75 -5.18
CA ASN A 17 -21.40 -26.20 -6.22
C ASN A 17 -19.94 -25.79 -5.88
N LEU A 18 -19.43 -26.32 -4.77
CA LEU A 18 -18.09 -26.03 -4.28
C LEU A 18 -17.04 -26.62 -5.23
N GLY A 19 -16.06 -25.82 -5.63
CA GLY A 19 -15.00 -26.26 -6.55
C GLY A 19 -15.37 -26.18 -8.03
N HIS A 20 -16.52 -25.59 -8.38
CA HIS A 20 -16.89 -25.34 -9.78
C HIS A 20 -15.84 -24.50 -10.49
N SER A 21 -15.31 -25.02 -11.58
CA SER A 21 -14.40 -24.32 -12.46
C SER A 21 -14.82 -24.52 -13.90
N SER A 22 -15.17 -23.43 -14.59
CA SER A 22 -15.45 -23.41 -16.01
C SER A 22 -14.67 -22.29 -16.67
N TRP A 23 -14.36 -22.43 -17.97
CA TRP A 23 -13.73 -21.37 -18.74
C TRP A 23 -14.60 -20.10 -18.78
N GLN A 24 -15.92 -20.26 -18.82
CA GLN A 24 -16.91 -19.19 -18.78
C GLN A 24 -16.81 -18.39 -17.48
N THR A 25 -16.69 -19.08 -16.33
CA THR A 25 -16.48 -18.46 -15.02
C THR A 25 -15.17 -17.68 -14.99
N VAL A 26 -14.08 -18.28 -15.49
CA VAL A 26 -12.77 -17.61 -15.55
C VAL A 26 -12.82 -16.36 -16.44
N TYR A 27 -13.41 -16.45 -17.64
CA TYR A 27 -13.55 -15.31 -18.53
C TYR A 27 -14.41 -14.20 -17.93
N PHE A 28 -15.53 -14.54 -17.30
CA PHE A 28 -16.38 -13.56 -16.63
C PHE A 28 -15.62 -12.84 -15.49
N GLN A 29 -14.93 -13.60 -14.64
CA GLN A 29 -14.10 -13.08 -13.57
C GLN A 29 -13.04 -12.11 -14.13
N ARG A 30 -12.20 -12.54 -15.08
CA ARG A 30 -11.15 -11.68 -15.65
C ARG A 30 -11.72 -10.46 -16.37
N ALA A 31 -12.81 -10.61 -17.13
CA ALA A 31 -13.45 -9.51 -17.84
C ALA A 31 -13.99 -8.43 -16.87
N THR A 32 -14.63 -8.84 -15.77
CA THR A 32 -15.13 -7.88 -14.78
C THR A 32 -14.01 -7.10 -14.08
N VAL A 33 -12.86 -7.73 -13.81
CA VAL A 33 -11.68 -7.03 -13.29
C VAL A 33 -11.18 -5.98 -14.29
N ILE A 34 -10.98 -6.36 -15.56
CA ILE A 34 -10.54 -5.44 -16.62
C ILE A 34 -11.53 -4.28 -16.83
N LEU A 35 -12.83 -4.57 -16.89
CA LEU A 35 -13.87 -3.55 -17.10
C LEU A 35 -13.93 -2.54 -15.95
N THR A 36 -13.82 -3.01 -14.71
CA THR A 36 -13.86 -2.12 -13.54
C THR A 36 -12.55 -1.33 -13.37
N GLU A 37 -11.43 -1.85 -13.85
CA GLU A 37 -10.14 -1.15 -13.91
C GLU A 37 -10.17 0.07 -14.85
N LEU A 38 -11.15 0.18 -15.77
CA LEU A 38 -11.35 1.40 -16.57
C LEU A 38 -11.57 2.66 -15.72
N VAL A 39 -12.03 2.52 -14.47
CA VAL A 39 -12.12 3.62 -13.50
C VAL A 39 -10.74 4.20 -13.20
N LEU A 40 -9.70 3.37 -13.10
CA LEU A 40 -8.31 3.80 -12.93
C LEU A 40 -7.82 4.56 -14.15
N LEU A 41 -8.09 4.04 -15.35
CA LEU A 41 -7.74 4.72 -16.61
C LEU A 41 -8.36 6.12 -16.67
N TYR A 42 -9.65 6.24 -16.34
CA TYR A 42 -10.35 7.52 -16.29
C TYR A 42 -9.73 8.48 -15.26
N ALA A 43 -9.45 8.01 -14.04
CA ALA A 43 -8.84 8.81 -13.00
C ALA A 43 -7.45 9.33 -13.39
N LEU A 44 -6.62 8.46 -13.99
CA LEU A 44 -5.29 8.81 -14.50
C LEU A 44 -5.35 9.79 -15.68
N GLN A 45 -6.35 9.66 -16.56
CA GLN A 45 -6.56 10.62 -17.64
C GLN A 45 -6.88 12.01 -17.08
N LEU A 46 -7.72 12.11 -16.04
CA LEU A 46 -8.01 13.38 -15.37
C LEU A 46 -6.77 13.94 -14.64
N TYR A 47 -5.98 13.07 -14.00
CA TYR A 47 -4.72 13.44 -13.37
C TYR A 47 -3.78 14.16 -14.35
N VAL A 48 -3.61 13.57 -15.54
CA VAL A 48 -2.78 14.07 -16.64
C VAL A 48 -3.37 15.34 -17.27
N ARG A 49 -4.68 15.39 -17.51
CA ARG A 49 -5.35 16.60 -18.04
C ARG A 49 -5.24 17.79 -17.09
N GLY A 50 -5.17 17.53 -15.79
CA GLY A 50 -4.96 18.56 -14.77
C GLY A 50 -3.51 19.02 -14.61
N ALA A 51 -2.56 18.54 -15.42
CA ALA A 51 -1.15 18.90 -15.33
C ALA A 51 -0.84 20.23 -16.03
N PRO A 52 0.15 21.01 -15.55
CA PRO A 52 0.73 22.12 -16.31
C PRO A 52 1.31 21.63 -17.65
N ILE A 53 1.24 22.47 -18.70
CA ILE A 53 1.69 22.13 -20.06
C ILE A 53 3.16 21.65 -20.06
N THR A 54 4.02 22.33 -19.31
CA THR A 54 5.46 22.03 -19.18
C THR A 54 5.73 20.69 -18.48
N ALA A 55 4.85 20.27 -17.58
CA ALA A 55 4.98 19.03 -16.80
C ALA A 55 4.16 17.86 -17.37
N LYS A 56 3.51 18.04 -18.53
CA LYS A 56 2.59 17.01 -19.06
C LYS A 56 3.29 15.66 -19.29
N LYS A 57 4.54 15.67 -19.77
CA LYS A 57 5.35 14.45 -19.97
C LYS A 57 5.59 13.68 -18.66
N THR A 58 5.91 14.39 -17.56
CA THR A 58 6.15 13.73 -16.26
C THR A 58 4.86 13.14 -15.69
N PHE A 59 3.73 13.83 -15.85
CA PHE A 59 2.42 13.31 -15.44
C PHE A 59 2.01 12.08 -16.26
N HIS A 60 2.23 12.08 -17.58
CA HIS A 60 2.01 10.92 -18.43
C HIS A 60 2.85 9.72 -17.99
N ALA A 61 4.15 9.92 -17.73
CA ALA A 61 5.03 8.85 -17.28
C ALA A 61 4.61 8.28 -15.92
N ALA A 62 4.22 9.14 -14.96
CA ALA A 62 3.66 8.72 -13.68
C ALA A 62 2.36 7.92 -13.87
N ALA A 63 1.45 8.37 -14.73
CA ALA A 63 0.20 7.66 -15.00
C ALA A 63 0.44 6.27 -15.64
N LEU A 64 1.33 6.19 -16.63
CA LEU A 64 1.70 4.92 -17.27
C LEU A 64 2.37 3.97 -16.29
N SER A 65 3.20 4.49 -15.37
CA SER A 65 3.83 3.65 -14.34
C SER A 65 2.81 2.97 -13.43
N ILE A 66 1.74 3.69 -13.05
CA ILE A 66 0.67 3.15 -12.21
C ILE A 66 -0.14 2.12 -13.00
N LEU A 67 -0.56 2.45 -14.21
CA LEU A 67 -1.39 1.57 -15.04
C LEU A 67 -0.68 0.26 -15.39
N LEU A 68 0.62 0.32 -15.69
CA LEU A 68 1.43 -0.83 -16.05
C LEU A 68 2.13 -1.46 -14.83
N SER A 69 1.72 -1.10 -13.60
CA SER A 69 2.38 -1.58 -12.39
C SER A 69 2.27 -3.11 -12.29
N PRO A 70 3.39 -3.83 -12.08
CA PRO A 70 3.38 -5.26 -11.83
C PRO A 70 2.54 -5.65 -10.62
N GLY A 71 2.37 -4.75 -9.65
CA GLY A 71 1.54 -4.99 -8.48
C GLY A 71 0.07 -5.19 -8.83
N LEU A 72 -0.47 -4.41 -9.78
CA LEU A 72 -1.86 -4.60 -10.25
C LEU A 72 -1.98 -5.88 -11.08
N LEU A 73 -1.00 -6.17 -11.94
CA LEU A 73 -0.98 -7.42 -12.71
C LEU A 73 -1.00 -8.65 -11.78
N ILE A 74 -0.11 -8.68 -10.78
CA ILE A 74 0.01 -9.81 -9.84
C ILE A 74 -1.25 -9.94 -8.98
N ILE A 75 -1.73 -8.85 -8.40
CA ILE A 75 -2.78 -8.93 -7.37
C ILE A 75 -4.18 -9.01 -7.99
N ASP A 76 -4.45 -8.31 -9.09
CA ASP A 76 -5.78 -8.27 -9.67
C ASP A 76 -5.95 -9.27 -10.81
N HIS A 77 -5.04 -9.24 -11.78
CA HIS A 77 -5.16 -10.04 -13.01
C HIS A 77 -4.69 -11.48 -12.86
N ILE A 78 -3.86 -11.79 -11.86
CA ILE A 78 -3.45 -13.16 -11.52
C ILE A 78 -4.20 -13.62 -10.27
N HIS A 79 -4.00 -12.95 -9.13
CA HIS A 79 -4.57 -13.30 -7.82
C HIS A 79 -6.06 -12.93 -7.62
N PHE A 80 -6.72 -12.43 -8.67
CA PHE A 80 -8.16 -12.15 -8.75
C PHE A 80 -8.68 -11.24 -7.64
N GLN A 81 -8.36 -9.96 -7.76
CA GLN A 81 -8.87 -8.89 -6.89
C GLN A 81 -9.30 -7.67 -7.71
N TYR A 82 -10.06 -6.77 -7.08
CA TYR A 82 -10.56 -5.53 -7.70
C TYR A 82 -9.78 -4.30 -7.21
N ASN A 83 -8.47 -4.40 -6.93
CA ASN A 83 -7.74 -3.26 -6.36
C ASN A 83 -7.57 -2.12 -7.37
N GLY A 84 -7.39 -2.38 -8.67
CA GLY A 84 -7.26 -1.39 -9.72
C GLY A 84 -8.48 -0.49 -9.79
N PHE A 85 -9.68 -1.07 -9.69
CA PHE A 85 -10.94 -0.32 -9.52
C PHE A 85 -10.90 0.60 -8.29
N MET A 86 -10.56 0.06 -7.12
CA MET A 86 -10.53 0.82 -5.86
C MET A 86 -9.43 1.90 -5.84
N TYR A 87 -8.25 1.61 -6.38
CA TYR A 87 -7.19 2.59 -6.60
C TYR A 87 -7.59 3.64 -7.63
N GLY A 88 -8.42 3.30 -8.62
CA GLY A 88 -9.03 4.25 -9.52
C GLY A 88 -9.93 5.24 -8.77
N ILE A 89 -10.77 4.76 -7.86
CA ILE A 89 -11.57 5.63 -6.98
C ILE A 89 -10.65 6.50 -6.09
N LEU A 90 -9.58 5.93 -5.52
CA LEU A 90 -8.60 6.68 -4.71
C LEU A 90 -7.91 7.79 -5.51
N VAL A 91 -7.39 7.47 -6.70
CA VAL A 91 -6.73 8.45 -7.56
C VAL A 91 -7.74 9.51 -7.99
N LEU A 92 -8.98 9.13 -8.30
CA LEU A 92 -10.04 10.07 -8.63
C LEU A 92 -10.31 11.04 -7.47
N SER A 93 -10.45 10.56 -6.23
CA SER A 93 -10.65 11.43 -5.08
C SER A 93 -9.45 12.35 -4.84
N ILE A 94 -8.22 11.88 -5.05
CA ILE A 94 -7.00 12.71 -4.97
C ILE A 94 -6.99 13.80 -6.06
N VAL A 95 -7.37 13.46 -7.30
CA VAL A 95 -7.39 14.42 -8.41
C VAL A 95 -8.47 15.49 -8.22
N LEU A 96 -9.65 15.10 -7.73
CA LEU A 96 -10.74 16.02 -7.41
C LEU A 96 -10.34 17.04 -6.33
N ALA A 97 -9.50 16.64 -5.37
CA ALA A 97 -8.97 17.53 -4.33
C ALA A 97 -8.06 18.65 -4.86
N ARG A 98 -7.59 18.59 -6.12
CA ARG A 98 -6.70 19.61 -6.70
C ARG A 98 -7.38 20.96 -6.90
N ARG A 99 -8.71 20.99 -7.08
CA ARG A 99 -9.48 22.21 -7.33
C ARG A 99 -10.47 22.46 -6.19
N GLN A 100 -10.68 23.73 -5.85
CA GLN A 100 -11.61 24.13 -4.78
C GLN A 100 -13.05 23.63 -5.00
N SER A 101 -13.52 23.63 -6.25
CA SER A 101 -14.85 23.12 -6.62
C SER A 101 -15.00 21.60 -6.43
N GLY A 102 -13.88 20.85 -6.48
CA GLY A 102 -13.87 19.40 -6.39
C GLY A 102 -13.69 18.85 -4.97
N LEU A 103 -13.49 19.68 -3.94
CA LEU A 103 -13.22 19.23 -2.57
C LEU A 103 -14.35 18.40 -1.95
N LEU A 104 -15.60 18.81 -2.16
CA LEU A 104 -16.75 18.05 -1.67
C LEU A 104 -16.84 16.69 -2.37
N ALA A 105 -16.68 16.67 -3.70
CA ALA A 105 -16.67 15.44 -4.48
C ALA A 105 -15.50 14.53 -4.07
N SER A 106 -14.32 15.08 -3.78
CA SER A 106 -13.18 14.34 -3.25
C SER A 106 -13.51 13.61 -1.95
N GLY A 107 -14.12 14.31 -0.98
CA GLY A 107 -14.53 13.71 0.28
C GLY A 107 -15.59 12.62 0.13
N ILE A 108 -16.61 12.86 -0.71
CA ILE A 108 -17.67 11.88 -0.99
C ILE A 108 -17.10 10.65 -1.71
N THR A 109 -16.28 10.84 -2.74
CA THR A 109 -15.63 9.75 -3.47
C THR A 109 -14.72 8.91 -2.57
N PHE A 110 -14.00 9.55 -1.64
CA PHE A 110 -13.20 8.82 -0.65
C PHE A 110 -14.08 8.07 0.38
N ALA A 111 -15.22 8.63 0.80
CA ALA A 111 -16.18 7.92 1.65
C ALA A 111 -16.75 6.68 0.96
N ILE A 112 -17.05 6.76 -0.34
CA ILE A 112 -17.47 5.62 -1.16
C ILE A 112 -16.37 4.55 -1.17
N LEU A 113 -15.10 4.94 -1.36
CA LEU A 113 -13.96 4.03 -1.30
C LEU A 113 -13.83 3.29 0.04
N LEU A 114 -14.03 4.00 1.15
CA LEU A 114 -14.02 3.39 2.49
C LEU A 114 -15.10 2.31 2.64
N CYS A 115 -16.27 2.52 2.03
CA CYS A 115 -17.36 1.55 2.02
C CYS A 115 -17.05 0.32 1.15
N PHE A 116 -16.23 0.47 0.10
CA PHE A 116 -15.75 -0.69 -0.68
C PHE A 116 -14.71 -1.52 0.09
N LYS A 117 -13.77 -0.87 0.77
CA LYS A 117 -12.73 -1.56 1.54
C LYS A 117 -12.21 -0.69 2.69
N HIS A 118 -12.38 -1.18 3.91
CA HIS A 118 -11.97 -0.44 5.12
C HIS A 118 -10.45 -0.23 5.25
N ILE A 119 -9.61 -0.93 4.47
CA ILE A 119 -8.15 -0.73 4.49
C ILE A 119 -7.73 0.72 4.14
N TYR A 120 -8.57 1.44 3.39
CA TYR A 120 -8.33 2.85 3.08
C TYR A 120 -8.53 3.77 4.29
N LEU A 121 -9.04 3.27 5.42
CA LEU A 121 -9.14 4.01 6.68
C LEU A 121 -7.77 4.54 7.15
N TYR A 122 -6.70 3.83 6.82
CA TYR A 122 -5.31 4.26 7.04
C TYR A 122 -4.96 5.62 6.41
N LEU A 123 -5.68 5.98 5.34
CA LEU A 123 -5.50 7.23 4.62
C LEU A 123 -6.46 8.34 5.10
N ALA A 124 -7.49 7.98 5.87
CA ALA A 124 -8.54 8.90 6.30
C ALA A 124 -8.04 10.09 7.14
N PRO A 125 -7.02 9.96 8.02
CA PRO A 125 -6.51 11.11 8.77
C PRO A 125 -6.03 12.27 7.86
N ALA A 126 -5.37 11.96 6.74
CA ALA A 126 -4.92 12.97 5.78
C ALA A 126 -6.11 13.67 5.09
N TYR A 127 -7.13 12.90 4.68
CA TYR A 127 -8.37 13.46 4.12
C TYR A 127 -9.10 14.35 5.11
N PHE A 128 -9.25 13.88 6.36
CA PHE A 128 -9.91 14.64 7.42
C PHE A 128 -9.22 15.98 7.65
N VAL A 129 -7.91 15.98 7.89
CA VAL A 129 -7.15 17.21 8.16
C VAL A 129 -7.17 18.15 6.95
N PHE A 130 -7.02 17.64 5.74
CA PHE A 130 -7.05 18.45 4.52
C PHE A 130 -8.41 19.09 4.28
N LEU A 131 -9.49 18.31 4.31
CA LEU A 131 -10.85 18.83 4.09
C LEU A 131 -11.28 19.75 5.22
N LEU A 132 -10.94 19.43 6.48
CA LEU A 132 -11.17 20.33 7.61
C LEU A 132 -10.50 21.68 7.35
N ARG A 133 -9.22 21.69 7.02
CA ARG A 133 -8.47 22.93 6.85
C ARG A 133 -8.91 23.76 5.64
N VAL A 134 -9.14 23.13 4.48
CA VAL A 134 -9.37 23.82 3.20
C VAL A 134 -10.84 24.07 2.93
N TYR A 135 -11.71 23.12 3.27
CA TYR A 135 -13.13 23.20 2.96
C TYR A 135 -13.94 23.81 4.11
N CYS A 136 -13.70 23.33 5.34
CA CYS A 136 -14.51 23.66 6.51
C CYS A 136 -14.06 24.94 7.24
N LEU A 137 -12.76 25.25 7.25
CA LEU A 137 -12.22 26.43 7.93
C LEU A 137 -11.97 27.59 6.96
N ASP A 138 -11.94 28.82 7.49
CA ASP A 138 -11.59 29.98 6.69
C ASP A 138 -10.07 30.00 6.33
N PRO A 139 -9.70 30.38 5.10
CA PRO A 139 -8.29 30.50 4.71
C PRO A 139 -7.49 31.43 5.62
N ARG A 140 -8.09 32.55 6.06
CA ARG A 140 -7.40 33.59 6.84
C ARG A 140 -7.35 33.30 8.34
N SER A 141 -8.37 32.65 8.89
CA SER A 141 -8.42 32.31 10.32
C SER A 141 -9.01 30.92 10.52
N TRP A 142 -8.27 30.07 11.22
CA TRP A 142 -8.68 28.71 11.56
C TRP A 142 -9.71 28.65 12.70
N PHE A 143 -9.96 29.76 13.40
CA PHE A 143 -11.04 29.88 14.39
C PHE A 143 -12.41 30.14 13.75
N ARG A 144 -12.44 30.59 12.48
CA ARG A 144 -13.69 30.87 11.76
C ARG A 144 -14.14 29.63 11.00
N ILE A 145 -15.16 28.96 11.52
CA ILE A 145 -15.75 27.75 10.95
C ILE A 145 -16.81 28.13 9.92
N ARG A 146 -16.74 27.54 8.72
CA ARG A 146 -17.76 27.68 7.67
C ARG A 146 -18.83 26.62 7.86
N PHE A 147 -19.70 26.81 8.83
CA PHE A 147 -20.69 25.83 9.29
C PHE A 147 -21.49 25.17 8.15
N ALA A 148 -21.99 25.95 7.19
CA ALA A 148 -22.73 25.42 6.04
C ALA A 148 -21.93 24.41 5.20
N LYS A 149 -20.61 24.64 5.03
CA LYS A 149 -19.72 23.68 4.33
C LYS A 149 -19.48 22.43 5.17
N CYS A 150 -19.30 22.57 6.49
CA CYS A 150 -19.18 21.44 7.41
C CYS A 150 -20.42 20.53 7.33
N VAL A 151 -21.62 21.13 7.42
CA VAL A 151 -22.89 20.41 7.31
C VAL A 151 -23.02 19.74 5.95
N LYS A 152 -22.69 20.44 4.85
CA LYS A 152 -22.76 19.86 3.50
C LYS A 152 -21.83 18.64 3.34
N LEU A 153 -20.61 18.72 3.85
CA LEU A 153 -19.67 17.60 3.83
C LEU A 153 -20.14 16.45 4.72
N GLY A 154 -20.56 16.76 5.96
CA GLY A 154 -21.06 15.79 6.93
C GLY A 154 -22.29 15.04 6.42
N LEU A 155 -23.27 15.74 5.84
CA LEU A 155 -24.45 15.14 5.22
C LEU A 155 -24.07 14.28 4.00
N GLY A 156 -23.13 14.73 3.17
CA GLY A 156 -22.66 13.95 2.02
C GLY A 156 -22.01 12.63 2.43
N ILE A 157 -21.13 12.67 3.44
CA ILE A 157 -20.49 11.46 3.98
C ILE A 157 -21.54 10.58 4.68
N GLY A 158 -22.40 11.17 5.51
CA GLY A 158 -23.46 10.46 6.23
C GLY A 158 -24.43 9.75 5.29
N LEU A 159 -24.77 10.35 4.15
CA LEU A 159 -25.59 9.71 3.13
C LEU A 159 -24.91 8.48 2.52
N VAL A 160 -23.61 8.56 2.21
CA VAL A 160 -22.85 7.42 1.66
C VAL A 160 -22.85 6.25 2.66
N PHE A 161 -22.51 6.51 3.92
CA PHE A 161 -22.51 5.48 4.96
C PHE A 161 -23.93 4.96 5.25
N GLY A 162 -24.93 5.85 5.26
CA GLY A 162 -26.34 5.48 5.45
C GLY A 162 -26.85 4.57 4.34
N LEU A 163 -26.48 4.81 3.08
CA LEU A 163 -26.84 3.95 1.95
C LEU A 163 -26.09 2.61 1.99
N ALA A 164 -24.81 2.62 2.36
CA ALA A 164 -24.00 1.41 2.39
C ALA A 164 -24.36 0.48 3.57
N PHE A 165 -24.55 1.05 4.76
CA PHE A 165 -24.74 0.31 6.01
C PHE A 165 -26.20 0.25 6.48
N GLY A 166 -27.08 1.12 5.98
CA GLY A 166 -28.49 1.18 6.34
C GLY A 166 -29.25 -0.14 6.20
N PRO A 167 -29.08 -0.94 5.13
CA PRO A 167 -29.71 -2.25 5.02
C PRO A 167 -29.30 -3.21 6.16
N PHE A 168 -28.05 -3.16 6.61
CA PHE A 168 -27.58 -3.98 7.73
C PHE A 168 -28.12 -3.51 9.08
N VAL A 169 -28.36 -2.21 9.25
CA VAL A 169 -29.07 -1.68 10.42
C VAL A 169 -30.51 -2.19 10.41
N TYR A 170 -31.20 -2.08 9.27
CA TYR A 170 -32.59 -2.53 9.11
C TYR A 170 -32.76 -4.03 9.40
N TRP A 171 -31.81 -4.86 8.97
CA TRP A 171 -31.81 -6.30 9.25
C TRP A 171 -31.15 -6.70 10.59
N ASN A 172 -30.76 -5.73 11.43
CA ASN A 172 -30.11 -5.97 12.72
C ASN A 172 -28.83 -6.84 12.64
N GLN A 173 -28.01 -6.64 11.60
CA GLN A 173 -26.78 -7.41 11.32
C GLN A 173 -25.48 -6.61 11.52
N ILE A 174 -25.56 -5.41 12.11
CA ILE A 174 -24.40 -4.52 12.27
C ILE A 174 -23.28 -5.15 13.11
N ASP A 175 -23.61 -5.83 14.22
CA ASP A 175 -22.60 -6.44 15.07
C ASP A 175 -21.84 -7.57 14.35
N GLN A 176 -22.57 -8.36 13.56
CA GLN A 176 -21.98 -9.41 12.72
C GLN A 176 -21.10 -8.82 11.62
N LEU A 177 -21.50 -7.69 11.03
CA LEU A 177 -20.70 -6.99 10.04
C LEU A 177 -19.41 -6.43 10.65
N LEU A 178 -19.49 -5.76 11.81
CA LEU A 178 -18.34 -5.14 12.49
C LEU A 178 -17.31 -6.18 12.93
N SER A 179 -17.76 -7.29 13.51
CA SER A 179 -16.88 -8.41 13.91
C SER A 179 -16.15 -9.06 12.72
N ARG A 180 -16.76 -9.07 11.53
CA ARG A 180 -16.12 -9.57 10.30
C ARG A 180 -15.21 -8.55 9.63
N LEU A 181 -15.53 -7.26 9.71
CA LEU A 181 -14.68 -6.20 9.17
C LEU A 181 -13.40 -6.02 9.98
N PHE A 182 -13.47 -6.14 11.31
CA PHE A 182 -12.34 -5.99 12.22
C PHE A 182 -12.07 -7.27 13.03
N PRO A 183 -11.50 -8.31 12.40
CA PRO A 183 -11.18 -9.56 13.10
C PRO A 183 -9.94 -9.37 13.98
N PHE A 184 -10.12 -9.39 15.31
CA PHE A 184 -9.03 -9.17 16.27
C PHE A 184 -8.17 -10.43 16.55
N SER A 185 -8.59 -11.61 16.10
CA SER A 185 -7.95 -12.90 16.43
C SER A 185 -6.69 -13.22 15.61
N ARG A 186 -5.93 -12.22 15.16
CA ARG A 186 -4.79 -12.43 14.25
C ARG A 186 -3.50 -11.86 14.82
N GLY A 187 -2.40 -12.61 14.73
CA GLY A 187 -1.08 -12.21 15.22
C GLY A 187 -0.41 -11.10 14.39
N LEU A 188 0.71 -10.59 14.91
CA LEU A 188 1.45 -9.43 14.37
C LEU A 188 2.00 -9.68 12.96
N CYS A 189 2.70 -10.80 12.78
CA CYS A 189 3.28 -11.22 11.50
C CYS A 189 2.59 -12.49 10.98
N HIS A 190 2.42 -12.57 9.67
CA HIS A 190 1.98 -13.78 8.97
C HIS A 190 3.12 -14.77 8.74
N ALA A 191 2.80 -15.94 8.18
CA ALA A 191 3.79 -16.92 7.70
C ALA A 191 4.82 -16.31 6.73
N TYR A 192 4.36 -15.42 5.84
CA TYR A 192 5.22 -14.55 5.05
C TYR A 192 5.22 -13.16 5.70
N TRP A 193 6.39 -12.65 6.07
CA TRP A 193 6.50 -11.36 6.73
C TRP A 193 6.33 -10.25 5.69
N ALA A 194 5.28 -9.44 5.84
CA ALA A 194 5.18 -8.20 5.08
C ALA A 194 6.45 -7.34 5.33
N PRO A 195 7.01 -6.66 4.31
CA PRO A 195 8.29 -5.96 4.43
C PRO A 195 8.19 -4.66 5.23
N ASN A 196 7.89 -4.76 6.52
CA ASN A 196 7.71 -3.66 7.46
C ASN A 196 8.73 -3.73 8.62
N VAL A 197 8.58 -2.85 9.61
CA VAL A 197 9.49 -2.80 10.76
C VAL A 197 9.45 -4.10 11.56
N TRP A 198 8.29 -4.77 11.62
CA TRP A 198 8.12 -6.03 12.33
C TRP A 198 8.87 -7.20 11.68
N ALA A 199 9.05 -7.19 10.35
CA ALA A 199 9.93 -8.15 9.67
C ALA A 199 11.39 -7.99 10.10
N LEU A 200 11.88 -6.74 10.22
CA LEU A 200 13.23 -6.47 10.71
C LEU A 200 13.38 -6.84 12.19
N TYR A 201 12.35 -6.56 13.00
CA TYR A 201 12.30 -6.94 14.40
C TYR A 201 12.35 -8.46 14.58
N SER A 202 11.54 -9.19 13.79
CA SER A 202 11.53 -10.66 13.77
C SER A 202 12.87 -11.23 13.32
N PHE A 203 13.50 -10.64 12.29
CA PHE A 203 14.82 -11.04 11.84
C PHE A 203 15.90 -10.79 12.90
N ALA A 204 15.84 -9.65 13.60
CA ALA A 204 16.74 -9.34 14.70
C ALA A 204 16.59 -10.33 15.87
N ASP A 205 15.36 -10.71 16.24
CA ASP A 205 15.10 -11.76 17.24
C ASP A 205 15.80 -13.08 16.86
N ARG A 206 15.77 -13.46 15.57
CA ARG A 206 16.44 -14.67 15.07
C ARG A 206 17.96 -14.60 15.17
N ILE A 207 18.56 -13.47 14.86
CA ILE A 207 20.00 -13.25 15.04
C ILE A 207 20.36 -13.31 16.53
N LEU A 208 19.55 -12.69 17.39
CA LEU A 208 19.78 -12.67 18.83
C LEU A 208 19.66 -14.05 19.46
N ILE A 209 18.77 -14.93 18.98
CA ILE A 209 18.73 -16.34 19.42
C ILE A 209 20.08 -17.03 19.17
N TYR A 210 20.68 -16.80 18.00
CA TYR A 210 21.98 -17.40 17.66
C TYR A 210 23.13 -16.80 18.50
N LEU A 211 23.06 -15.51 18.82
CA LEU A 211 24.05 -14.82 19.63
C LEU A 211 23.86 -15.00 21.14
N ALA A 212 22.70 -15.49 21.59
CA ALA A 212 22.35 -15.62 23.00
C ALA A 212 23.36 -16.40 23.85
N PRO A 213 23.95 -17.52 23.38
CA PRO A 213 24.97 -18.25 24.13
C PRO A 213 26.26 -17.43 24.37
N TYR A 214 26.57 -16.49 23.48
CA TYR A 214 27.76 -15.64 23.57
C TYR A 214 27.52 -14.38 24.41
N LEU A 215 26.27 -13.94 24.52
CA LEU A 215 25.86 -12.70 25.18
C LEU A 215 25.14 -12.92 26.52
N ASN A 216 25.01 -14.16 26.98
CA ASN A 216 24.27 -14.55 28.19
C ASN A 216 22.82 -14.01 28.23
N LEU A 217 22.13 -14.02 27.09
CA LEU A 217 20.75 -13.56 26.98
C LEU A 217 19.76 -14.66 27.37
N SER A 218 18.69 -14.30 28.10
CA SER A 218 17.59 -15.21 28.41
C SER A 218 16.75 -15.47 27.16
N VAL A 219 16.61 -16.74 26.77
CA VAL A 219 15.82 -17.16 25.60
C VAL A 219 14.58 -17.93 26.04
N ASN A 220 13.41 -17.44 25.66
CA ASN A 220 12.17 -18.19 25.83
C ASN A 220 12.09 -19.34 24.82
N ARG A 221 12.19 -20.58 25.29
CA ARG A 221 12.25 -21.79 24.46
C ARG A 221 10.92 -22.09 23.73
N GLU A 222 9.79 -21.66 24.27
CA GLU A 222 8.47 -21.87 23.66
C GLU A 222 8.24 -20.98 22.43
N ALA A 223 8.85 -19.80 22.43
CA ALA A 223 8.76 -18.80 21.37
C ALA A 223 9.70 -19.08 20.18
N ILE A 224 10.71 -19.95 20.34
CA ILE A 224 11.68 -20.27 19.28
C ILE A 224 10.97 -20.75 18.01
N ASN A 225 9.92 -21.55 18.12
CA ASN A 225 9.20 -22.05 16.94
C ASN A 225 7.96 -21.22 16.56
N SER A 226 7.62 -20.15 17.29
CA SER A 226 6.38 -19.38 17.03
C SER A 226 6.40 -18.73 15.64
N VAL A 227 7.49 -18.03 15.31
CA VAL A 227 7.57 -17.23 14.07
C VAL A 227 7.88 -18.06 12.81
N THR A 228 8.41 -19.28 12.97
CA THR A 228 8.84 -20.18 11.87
C THR A 228 7.84 -21.28 11.53
N ARG A 229 6.73 -21.39 12.28
CA ARG A 229 5.72 -22.45 12.10
C ARG A 229 4.90 -22.32 10.81
N GLY A 230 4.95 -21.17 10.13
CA GLY A 230 4.14 -20.92 8.93
C GLY A 230 2.63 -20.86 9.19
N LEU A 231 2.21 -20.84 10.46
CA LEU A 231 0.81 -20.78 10.88
C LEU A 231 0.42 -19.35 11.27
N VAL A 232 -0.82 -18.96 10.96
CA VAL A 232 -1.38 -17.68 11.41
C VAL A 232 -1.81 -17.84 12.87
N GLY A 233 -1.02 -17.27 13.79
CA GLY A 233 -1.28 -17.31 15.24
C GLY A 233 -0.53 -16.20 15.97
N ASP A 234 -0.64 -16.17 17.31
CA ASP A 234 0.06 -15.17 18.13
C ASP A 234 1.58 -15.36 18.03
N THR A 235 2.25 -14.32 17.54
CA THR A 235 3.70 -14.26 17.40
C THR A 235 4.30 -13.91 18.76
N SER A 236 5.04 -14.85 19.33
CA SER A 236 5.88 -14.60 20.51
C SER A 236 7.35 -14.51 20.08
N PHE A 237 8.07 -13.59 20.69
CA PHE A 237 9.50 -13.38 20.45
C PHE A 237 10.33 -14.10 21.51
N ALA A 238 11.48 -14.64 21.10
CA ALA A 238 12.28 -15.48 21.99
C ALA A 238 13.24 -14.67 22.87
N VAL A 239 13.73 -13.55 22.36
CA VAL A 239 14.67 -12.65 23.06
C VAL A 239 14.08 -11.24 23.18
N LEU A 240 13.46 -10.75 22.11
CA LEU A 240 12.85 -9.43 22.09
C LEU A 240 11.49 -9.43 22.79
N PRO A 241 11.01 -8.27 23.28
CA PRO A 241 9.69 -8.20 23.93
C PRO A 241 8.54 -8.34 22.92
N ASP A 242 7.44 -8.90 23.40
CA ASP A 242 6.20 -9.00 22.64
C ASP A 242 5.57 -7.63 22.39
N ILE A 243 5.10 -7.43 21.16
CA ILE A 243 4.46 -6.20 20.74
C ILE A 243 2.95 -6.40 20.81
N SER A 244 2.25 -5.49 21.49
CA SER A 244 0.79 -5.52 21.58
C SER A 244 0.11 -4.71 20.46
N PRO A 245 -1.14 -5.02 20.08
CA PRO A 245 -1.91 -4.20 19.13
C PRO A 245 -2.02 -2.74 19.55
N ARG A 246 -2.11 -2.46 20.86
CA ARG A 246 -2.17 -1.09 21.39
C ARG A 246 -0.88 -0.32 21.12
N MET A 247 0.28 -0.95 21.28
CA MET A 247 1.57 -0.34 20.96
C MET A 247 1.67 0.00 19.47
N THR A 248 1.29 -0.93 18.59
CA THR A 248 1.29 -0.69 17.14
C THR A 248 0.38 0.47 16.74
N PHE A 249 -0.79 0.60 17.40
CA PHE A 249 -1.72 1.69 17.16
C PHE A 249 -1.12 3.04 17.56
N VAL A 250 -0.51 3.12 18.75
CA VAL A 250 0.16 4.34 19.23
C VAL A 250 1.33 4.73 18.32
N LEU A 251 2.18 3.77 17.94
CA LEU A 251 3.31 4.02 17.03
C LEU A 251 2.85 4.51 15.66
N THR A 252 1.81 3.88 15.10
CA THR A 252 1.21 4.29 13.82
C THR A 252 0.71 5.73 13.91
N LEU A 253 -0.05 6.07 14.94
CA LEU A 253 -0.58 7.43 15.12
C LEU A 253 0.54 8.45 15.32
N ALA A 254 1.54 8.12 16.15
CA ALA A 254 2.71 8.97 16.38
C ALA A 254 3.47 9.25 15.08
N ALA A 255 3.62 8.25 14.20
CA ALA A 255 4.26 8.43 12.90
C ALA A 255 3.42 9.27 11.91
N GLN A 256 2.09 9.27 12.04
CA GLN A 256 1.19 10.08 11.20
C GLN A 256 1.15 11.55 11.60
N ILE A 257 1.13 11.84 12.91
CA ILE A 257 0.90 13.19 13.46
C ILE A 257 1.79 14.27 12.81
N PRO A 258 3.13 14.10 12.68
CA PRO A 258 3.97 15.15 12.11
C PRO A 258 3.54 15.55 10.69
N ALA A 259 3.18 14.58 9.85
CA ALA A 259 2.75 14.84 8.48
C ALA A 259 1.39 15.58 8.46
N LEU A 260 0.47 15.17 9.35
CA LEU A 260 -0.83 15.80 9.51
C LEU A 260 -0.72 17.25 10.02
N VAL A 261 0.18 17.52 10.95
CA VAL A 261 0.46 18.86 11.46
C VAL A 261 0.95 19.76 10.33
N LYS A 262 1.93 19.32 9.54
CA LYS A 262 2.40 20.09 8.37
C LYS A 262 1.29 20.32 7.35
N LEU A 263 0.47 19.31 7.08
CA LEU A 263 -0.68 19.41 6.18
C LEU A 263 -1.70 20.47 6.64
N PHE A 264 -1.98 20.52 7.94
CA PHE A 264 -2.90 21.51 8.51
C PHE A 264 -2.39 22.95 8.30
N PHE A 265 -1.10 23.18 8.48
CA PHE A 265 -0.51 24.51 8.33
C PHE A 265 -0.21 24.91 6.88
N ARG A 266 0.08 23.94 6.00
CA ARG A 266 0.37 24.17 4.57
C ARG A 266 -0.47 23.26 3.68
N PRO A 267 -1.78 23.53 3.53
CA PRO A 267 -2.71 22.63 2.87
C PRO A 267 -2.66 22.78 1.34
N THR A 268 -1.54 22.40 0.72
CA THR A 268 -1.41 22.32 -0.75
C THR A 268 -1.74 20.91 -1.24
N TRP A 269 -2.06 20.76 -2.53
CA TRP A 269 -2.32 19.44 -3.13
C TRP A 269 -1.12 18.50 -2.98
N ASP A 270 0.10 18.99 -3.17
CA ASP A 270 1.31 18.18 -3.00
C ASP A 270 1.53 17.77 -1.54
N THR A 271 1.30 18.69 -0.60
CA THR A 271 1.40 18.40 0.84
C THR A 271 0.33 17.40 1.27
N PHE A 272 -0.86 17.45 0.65
CA PHE A 272 -1.94 16.48 0.86
C PHE A 272 -1.55 15.09 0.34
N VAL A 273 -1.09 14.96 -0.90
CA VAL A 273 -0.65 13.66 -1.45
C VAL A 273 0.55 13.13 -0.67
N GLY A 274 1.50 13.99 -0.26
CA GLY A 274 2.62 13.58 0.57
C GLY A 274 2.20 13.10 1.97
N ALA A 275 1.26 13.78 2.62
CA ALA A 275 0.70 13.33 3.90
C ALA A 275 -0.08 12.03 3.75
N LEU A 276 -0.81 11.85 2.65
CA LEU A 276 -1.51 10.61 2.32
C LEU A 276 -0.54 9.44 2.21
N THR A 277 0.55 9.62 1.45
CA THR A 277 1.63 8.64 1.32
C THR A 277 2.28 8.33 2.67
N LEU A 278 2.55 9.34 3.50
CA LEU A 278 3.12 9.13 4.85
C LEU A 278 2.15 8.44 5.82
N CYS A 279 0.85 8.67 5.70
CA CYS A 279 -0.16 7.94 6.46
C CYS A 279 -0.22 6.46 6.03
N GLY A 280 -0.11 6.21 4.72
CA GLY A 280 0.06 4.87 4.17
C GLY A 280 1.32 4.19 4.71
N TYR A 281 2.47 4.88 4.67
CA TYR A 281 3.73 4.37 5.23
C TYR A 281 3.61 4.01 6.71
N ALA A 282 3.10 4.93 7.53
CA ALA A 282 2.97 4.71 8.96
C ALA A 282 2.13 3.45 9.26
N SER A 283 1.00 3.29 8.56
CA SER A 283 0.11 2.15 8.74
C SER A 283 0.73 0.85 8.21
N PHE A 284 1.51 0.91 7.14
CA PHE A 284 2.21 -0.25 6.60
C PHE A 284 3.39 -0.69 7.48
N LEU A 285 4.17 0.26 7.98
CA LEU A 285 5.39 0.02 8.75
C LEU A 285 5.11 -0.41 10.19
N PHE A 286 4.16 0.25 10.84
CA PHE A 286 3.89 0.09 12.27
C PHE A 286 2.52 -0.53 12.57
N GLY A 287 1.71 -0.82 11.54
CA GLY A 287 0.38 -1.41 11.73
C GLY A 287 0.44 -2.81 12.32
N TRP A 288 -0.62 -3.17 13.06
CA TRP A 288 -0.88 -4.55 13.45
C TRP A 288 -1.35 -5.33 12.22
N HIS A 289 -0.82 -6.52 12.01
CA HIS A 289 -1.37 -7.45 11.02
C HIS A 289 -1.40 -6.91 9.58
N VAL A 290 -0.25 -6.46 9.10
CA VAL A 290 -0.11 -5.90 7.75
C VAL A 290 0.27 -7.00 6.76
N HIS A 291 -0.37 -6.97 5.59
CA HIS A 291 -0.07 -7.86 4.46
C HIS A 291 0.85 -7.17 3.46
N GLU A 292 1.69 -7.93 2.76
CA GLU A 292 2.57 -7.44 1.69
C GLU A 292 1.80 -6.66 0.62
N LYS A 293 0.58 -7.10 0.27
CA LYS A 293 -0.32 -6.45 -0.70
C LYS A 293 -0.67 -5.00 -0.33
N ALA A 294 -0.62 -4.65 0.96
CA ALA A 294 -0.96 -3.32 1.42
C ALA A 294 0.06 -2.25 1.01
N ILE A 295 1.26 -2.63 0.54
CA ILE A 295 2.29 -1.68 0.09
C ILE A 295 1.82 -0.79 -1.07
N LEU A 296 0.86 -1.27 -1.87
CA LEU A 296 0.26 -0.49 -2.96
C LEU A 296 -0.50 0.75 -2.45
N LEU A 297 -0.98 0.76 -1.19
CA LEU A 297 -1.54 1.97 -0.58
C LEU A 297 -0.53 3.10 -0.44
N VAL A 298 0.77 2.77 -0.43
CA VAL A 298 1.87 3.73 -0.40
C VAL A 298 2.36 4.05 -1.80
N ILE A 299 2.57 3.03 -2.64
CA ILE A 299 3.13 3.18 -3.99
C ILE A 299 2.24 4.06 -4.85
N ILE A 300 0.92 3.82 -4.88
CA ILE A 300 0.00 4.53 -5.77
C ILE A 300 0.01 6.05 -5.54
N PRO A 301 -0.22 6.58 -4.31
CA PRO A 301 -0.16 8.02 -4.09
C PRO A 301 1.26 8.58 -4.24
N PHE A 302 2.32 7.84 -3.89
CA PHE A 302 3.69 8.32 -4.08
C PHE A 302 4.04 8.46 -5.57
N SER A 303 3.64 7.51 -6.43
CA SER A 303 3.84 7.59 -7.88
C SER A 303 3.30 8.88 -8.50
N LEU A 304 2.21 9.45 -7.96
CA LEU A 304 1.65 10.73 -8.42
C LEU A 304 2.56 11.95 -8.16
N ILE A 305 3.50 11.85 -7.22
CA ILE A 305 4.42 12.95 -6.87
C ILE A 305 5.90 12.58 -7.05
N ALA A 306 6.20 11.36 -7.50
CA ALA A 306 7.56 10.84 -7.65
C ALA A 306 8.42 11.67 -8.62
N LEU A 307 7.81 12.22 -9.68
CA LEU A 307 8.50 13.01 -10.70
C LEU A 307 8.46 14.53 -10.47
N LYS A 308 8.11 14.97 -9.26
CA LYS A 308 8.12 16.41 -8.93
C LYS A 308 9.54 16.99 -8.90
N ASP A 309 10.49 16.22 -8.39
CA ASP A 309 11.90 16.60 -8.22
C ASP A 309 12.74 15.32 -8.06
N ARG A 310 14.02 15.34 -8.44
CA ARG A 310 15.01 14.27 -8.18
C ARG A 310 15.01 13.78 -6.74
N ARG A 311 14.74 14.65 -5.75
CA ARG A 311 14.63 14.24 -4.34
C ARG A 311 13.46 13.29 -4.09
N HIS A 312 12.30 13.53 -4.73
CA HIS A 312 11.14 12.65 -4.63
C HIS A 312 11.41 11.32 -5.32
N LEU A 313 12.06 11.37 -6.50
CA LEU A 313 12.47 10.17 -7.22
C LEU A 313 13.46 9.33 -6.42
N GLY A 314 14.50 9.95 -5.84
CA GLY A 314 15.49 9.27 -5.01
C GLY A 314 14.83 8.53 -3.84
N ALA A 315 13.87 9.18 -3.16
CA ALA A 315 13.09 8.52 -2.12
C ALA A 315 12.17 7.41 -2.68
N PHE A 316 11.60 7.55 -3.88
CA PHE A 316 10.67 6.57 -4.46
C PHE A 316 11.37 5.30 -4.97
N ARG A 317 12.62 5.36 -5.46
CA ARG A 317 13.28 4.20 -6.10
C ARG A 317 13.38 2.96 -5.19
N PRO A 318 13.83 3.04 -3.92
CA PRO A 318 13.89 1.86 -3.05
C PRO A 318 12.50 1.26 -2.80
N LEU A 319 11.45 2.08 -2.70
CA LEU A 319 10.06 1.62 -2.60
C LEU A 319 9.61 0.90 -3.87
N ALA A 320 9.89 1.45 -5.03
CA ALA A 320 9.51 0.85 -6.31
C ALA A 320 10.12 -0.56 -6.47
N VAL A 321 11.37 -0.76 -6.04
CA VAL A 321 11.98 -2.10 -6.04
C VAL A 321 11.39 -2.98 -4.95
N SER A 322 11.48 -2.55 -3.69
CA SER A 322 11.08 -3.37 -2.52
C SER A 322 9.62 -3.78 -2.56
N GLY A 323 8.71 -2.85 -2.88
CA GLY A 323 7.27 -3.11 -2.83
C GLY A 323 6.75 -3.98 -3.97
N HIS A 324 7.45 -4.09 -5.10
CA HIS A 324 7.08 -5.04 -6.16
C HIS A 324 7.75 -6.40 -5.96
N VAL A 325 9.03 -6.43 -5.55
CA VAL A 325 9.76 -7.68 -5.26
C VAL A 325 9.12 -8.41 -4.08
N SER A 326 8.63 -7.70 -3.06
CA SER A 326 7.95 -8.30 -1.93
C SER A 326 6.64 -9.01 -2.27
N LEU A 327 6.07 -8.78 -3.47
CA LEU A 327 4.87 -9.48 -3.93
C LEU A 327 5.20 -10.81 -4.61
N PHE A 328 6.47 -11.09 -4.93
CA PHE A 328 6.83 -12.30 -5.67
C PHE A 328 6.45 -13.60 -4.95
N PRO A 329 6.59 -13.71 -3.62
CA PRO A 329 6.19 -14.91 -2.90
C PRO A 329 4.69 -15.24 -2.95
N LEU A 330 3.83 -14.29 -3.34
CA LEU A 330 2.39 -14.55 -3.53
C LEU A 330 2.11 -15.54 -4.65
N LEU A 331 2.96 -15.55 -5.68
CA LEU A 331 2.83 -16.40 -6.85
C LEU A 331 3.86 -17.52 -6.76
N PHE A 332 3.56 -18.57 -5.99
CA PHE A 332 4.50 -19.68 -5.77
C PHE A 332 4.52 -20.69 -6.93
N THR A 333 3.61 -20.57 -7.90
CA THR A 333 3.52 -21.52 -9.02
C THR A 333 4.63 -21.31 -10.04
N ALA A 334 5.18 -22.41 -10.57
CA ALA A 334 6.26 -22.36 -11.56
C ALA A 334 5.84 -21.73 -12.90
N GLN A 335 4.56 -21.86 -13.26
CA GLN A 335 4.03 -21.35 -14.53
C GLN A 335 3.91 -19.83 -14.56
N GLU A 336 3.60 -19.20 -13.42
CA GLU A 336 3.47 -17.75 -13.30
C GLU A 336 4.82 -17.04 -13.07
N PHE A 337 5.86 -17.83 -12.77
CA PHE A 337 7.19 -17.32 -12.41
C PHE A 337 7.86 -16.47 -13.51
N PRO A 338 7.88 -16.88 -14.79
CA PRO A 338 8.47 -16.06 -15.84
C PRO A 338 7.71 -14.76 -16.06
N ILE A 339 6.37 -14.81 -16.01
CA ILE A 339 5.51 -13.64 -16.22
C ILE A 339 5.79 -12.59 -15.15
N LYS A 340 5.73 -12.97 -13.86
CA LYS A 340 5.94 -11.99 -12.78
C LYS A 340 7.37 -11.43 -12.80
N THR A 341 8.37 -12.25 -13.10
CA THR A 341 9.79 -11.83 -13.04
C THR A 341 10.18 -10.97 -14.24
N ILE A 342 9.91 -11.44 -15.46
CA ILE A 342 10.27 -10.73 -16.70
C ILE A 342 9.49 -9.42 -16.79
N TYR A 343 8.18 -9.44 -16.52
CA TYR A 343 7.36 -8.23 -16.58
C TYR A 343 7.80 -7.21 -15.52
N THR A 344 8.06 -7.64 -14.28
CA THR A 344 8.51 -6.72 -13.23
C THR A 344 9.88 -6.12 -13.53
N ILE A 345 10.84 -6.93 -14.00
CA ILE A 345 12.17 -6.43 -14.37
C ILE A 345 12.07 -5.46 -15.53
N PHE A 346 11.34 -5.81 -16.59
CA PHE A 346 11.14 -4.94 -17.74
C PHE A 346 10.50 -3.61 -17.33
N TRP A 347 9.40 -3.66 -16.57
CA TRP A 347 8.73 -2.48 -16.06
C TRP A 347 9.66 -1.63 -15.17
N LEU A 348 10.42 -2.26 -14.27
CA LEU A 348 11.30 -1.55 -13.35
C LEU A 348 12.45 -0.85 -14.10
N VAL A 349 13.08 -1.52 -15.06
CA VAL A 349 14.12 -0.92 -15.90
C VAL A 349 13.56 0.24 -16.72
N ALA A 350 12.42 0.02 -17.40
CA ALA A 350 11.77 1.06 -18.19
C ALA A 350 11.37 2.26 -17.33
N LEU A 351 10.82 2.01 -16.13
CA LEU A 351 10.45 3.05 -15.18
C LEU A 351 11.66 3.84 -14.73
N LEU A 352 12.71 3.18 -14.24
CA LEU A 352 13.91 3.85 -13.73
C LEU A 352 14.58 4.68 -14.83
N MET A 353 14.71 4.16 -16.04
CA MET A 353 15.28 4.90 -17.17
C MET A 353 14.42 6.11 -17.55
N ALA A 354 13.10 5.94 -17.70
CA ALA A 354 12.21 7.03 -18.08
C ALA A 354 12.15 8.11 -17.00
N PHE A 355 12.07 7.71 -15.73
CA PHE A 355 11.99 8.64 -14.60
C PHE A 355 13.30 9.40 -14.42
N ASP A 356 14.44 8.75 -14.67
CA ASP A 356 15.75 9.38 -14.63
C ASP A 356 15.98 10.39 -15.74
N GLN A 357 15.31 10.27 -16.88
CA GLN A 357 15.36 11.27 -17.94
C GLN A 357 14.39 12.43 -17.67
N LEU A 358 13.22 12.12 -17.11
CA LEU A 358 12.13 13.08 -16.96
C LEU A 358 12.16 13.87 -15.65
N ALA A 359 12.82 13.39 -14.60
CA ALA A 359 12.84 14.05 -13.30
C ALA A 359 13.62 15.38 -13.35
N PRO A 360 12.97 16.52 -13.04
CA PRO A 360 13.59 17.84 -13.07
C PRO A 360 14.62 17.98 -11.95
N ALA A 361 15.66 18.80 -12.18
CA ALA A 361 16.70 19.07 -11.20
C ALA A 361 16.13 19.71 -9.92
N SER A 362 16.74 19.36 -8.78
CA SER A 362 16.32 19.93 -7.50
C SER A 362 16.86 21.33 -7.29
N SER A 363 16.01 22.23 -6.81
CA SER A 363 16.43 23.56 -6.34
C SER A 363 17.05 23.54 -4.93
N ARG A 364 16.94 22.42 -4.20
CA ARG A 364 17.50 22.26 -2.85
C ARG A 364 18.61 21.21 -2.84
N PRO A 365 19.61 21.33 -1.96
CA PRO A 365 20.69 20.36 -1.86
C PRO A 365 20.13 18.97 -1.54
N ARG A 366 20.71 17.95 -2.17
CA ARG A 366 20.35 16.55 -1.91
C ARG A 366 21.05 16.08 -0.64
N VAL A 367 20.38 15.24 0.12
CA VAL A 367 21.00 14.54 1.24
C VAL A 367 21.81 13.37 0.68
N PHE A 368 23.11 13.60 0.52
CA PHE A 368 24.05 12.73 -0.19
C PHE A 368 24.07 11.26 0.25
N LEU A 369 23.79 10.98 1.53
CA LEU A 369 23.84 9.61 2.08
C LEU A 369 22.76 8.68 1.51
N LEU A 370 21.60 9.23 1.15
CA LEU A 370 20.45 8.42 0.73
C LEU A 370 20.55 7.96 -0.74
N ASP A 371 21.21 8.75 -1.59
CA ASP A 371 21.39 8.44 -3.01
C ASP A 371 22.34 7.23 -3.21
N ARG A 372 23.46 7.19 -2.48
CA ARG A 372 24.41 6.06 -2.53
C ARG A 372 23.81 4.78 -1.99
N PHE A 373 23.09 4.86 -0.86
CA PHE A 373 22.37 3.73 -0.31
C PHE A 373 21.37 3.17 -1.31
N SER A 374 20.57 4.03 -1.96
CA SER A 374 19.57 3.61 -2.94
C SER A 374 20.20 2.88 -4.13
N PHE A 375 21.36 3.34 -4.62
CA PHE A 375 22.07 2.67 -5.71
C PHE A 375 22.58 1.29 -5.28
N VAL A 376 23.30 1.22 -4.15
CA VAL A 376 23.84 -0.05 -3.62
C VAL A 376 22.71 -1.05 -3.35
N TYR A 377 21.60 -0.58 -2.77
CA TYR A 377 20.40 -1.37 -2.57
C TYR A 377 19.93 -1.96 -3.91
N ILE A 378 19.65 -1.15 -4.92
CA ILE A 378 19.15 -1.67 -6.22
C ILE A 378 20.11 -2.71 -6.82
N VAL A 379 21.43 -2.50 -6.72
CA VAL A 379 22.44 -3.45 -7.21
C VAL A 379 22.40 -4.78 -6.44
N VAL A 380 22.27 -4.75 -5.12
CA VAL A 380 22.19 -5.95 -4.26
C VAL A 380 20.88 -6.73 -4.47
N ALA A 381 19.80 -6.08 -4.94
CA ALA A 381 18.54 -6.75 -5.23
C ALA A 381 18.70 -7.87 -6.29
N ILE A 382 19.56 -7.67 -7.29
CA ILE A 382 19.75 -8.60 -8.40
C ILE A 382 20.28 -9.97 -7.93
N PRO A 383 21.44 -10.07 -7.25
CA PRO A 383 21.93 -11.35 -6.76
C PRO A 383 20.99 -11.96 -5.69
N LEU A 384 20.31 -11.13 -4.90
CA LEU A 384 19.36 -11.64 -3.90
C LEU A 384 18.15 -12.31 -4.54
N ILE A 385 17.57 -11.73 -5.59
CA ILE A 385 16.44 -12.32 -6.33
C ILE A 385 16.91 -13.60 -7.03
N ALA A 386 18.11 -13.59 -7.62
CA ALA A 386 18.70 -14.79 -8.23
C ALA A 386 18.91 -15.92 -7.19
N TYR A 387 19.34 -15.57 -5.97
CA TYR A 387 19.44 -16.52 -4.86
C TYR A 387 18.08 -17.07 -4.45
N CYS A 388 17.13 -16.18 -4.11
CA CYS A 388 15.86 -16.53 -3.49
C CYS A 388 14.90 -17.28 -4.42
N SER A 389 15.13 -17.23 -5.74
CA SER A 389 14.27 -17.91 -6.70
C SER A 389 14.90 -19.15 -7.33
N PRO A 390 15.76 -19.06 -8.38
CA PRO A 390 16.27 -20.28 -9.02
C PRO A 390 17.33 -20.99 -8.17
N ILE A 391 18.29 -20.25 -7.58
CA ILE A 391 19.48 -20.89 -6.99
C ILE A 391 19.14 -21.67 -5.72
N HIS A 392 18.30 -21.13 -4.83
CA HIS A 392 17.95 -21.83 -3.60
C HIS A 392 17.24 -23.16 -3.87
N GLN A 393 16.28 -23.18 -4.80
CA GLN A 393 15.60 -24.41 -5.19
C GLN A 393 16.56 -25.43 -5.82
N LEU A 394 17.51 -24.97 -6.64
CA LEU A 394 18.51 -25.84 -7.27
C LEU A 394 19.50 -26.46 -6.26
N VAL A 395 19.91 -25.71 -5.23
CA VAL A 395 20.95 -26.14 -4.28
C VAL A 395 20.37 -26.87 -3.07
N PHE A 396 19.27 -26.37 -2.50
CA PHE A 396 18.72 -26.86 -1.23
C PHE A 396 17.40 -27.65 -1.40
N GLY A 397 16.78 -27.63 -2.58
CA GLY A 397 15.50 -28.31 -2.83
C GLY A 397 14.41 -27.80 -1.88
N ALA A 398 13.75 -28.73 -1.18
CA ALA A 398 12.73 -28.44 -0.15
C ALA A 398 13.32 -28.18 1.25
N LYS A 399 14.64 -28.17 1.43
CA LYS A 399 15.23 -27.83 2.72
C LYS A 399 15.26 -26.31 2.88
N TYR A 400 14.87 -25.82 4.05
CA TYR A 400 14.86 -24.38 4.40
C TYR A 400 13.92 -23.50 3.56
N GLU A 401 12.71 -23.97 3.26
CA GLU A 401 11.72 -23.27 2.42
C GLU A 401 11.40 -21.83 2.88
N PHE A 402 11.50 -21.56 4.19
CA PHE A 402 11.25 -20.22 4.75
C PHE A 402 12.45 -19.27 4.69
N LEU A 403 13.66 -19.76 4.38
CA LEU A 403 14.87 -18.93 4.37
C LEU A 403 14.86 -17.89 3.24
N PRO A 404 14.52 -18.24 1.97
CA PRO A 404 14.36 -17.25 0.90
C PRO A 404 13.27 -16.21 1.21
N LEU A 405 12.18 -16.65 1.84
CA LEU A 405 11.07 -15.79 2.24
C LEU A 405 11.53 -14.76 3.27
N MET A 406 12.22 -15.23 4.32
CA MET A 406 12.79 -14.37 5.36
C MET A 406 13.77 -13.34 4.79
N PHE A 407 14.68 -13.75 3.89
CA PHE A 407 15.62 -12.83 3.26
C PHE A 407 14.90 -11.80 2.38
N THR A 408 13.95 -12.23 1.57
CA THR A 408 13.16 -11.32 0.72
C THR A 408 12.41 -10.30 1.55
N SER A 409 11.72 -10.75 2.62
CA SER A 409 10.99 -9.87 3.53
C SER A 409 11.89 -8.86 4.24
N SER A 410 13.01 -9.32 4.80
CA SER A 410 13.94 -8.48 5.56
C SER A 410 14.62 -7.45 4.66
N TYR A 411 15.07 -7.88 3.48
CA TYR A 411 15.67 -7.01 2.49
C TYR A 411 14.69 -5.95 1.99
N CYS A 412 13.48 -6.37 1.59
CA CYS A 412 12.45 -5.44 1.14
C CYS A 412 12.06 -4.46 2.25
N ALA A 413 12.02 -4.89 3.52
CA ALA A 413 11.73 -4.02 4.65
C ALA A 413 12.77 -2.90 4.79
N MET A 414 14.07 -3.17 4.57
CA MET A 414 15.09 -2.14 4.53
C MET A 414 14.84 -1.11 3.40
N GLY A 415 14.38 -1.57 2.24
CA GLY A 415 14.01 -0.69 1.13
C GLY A 415 12.81 0.21 1.46
N VAL A 416 11.77 -0.35 2.09
CA VAL A 416 10.58 0.43 2.49
C VAL A 416 10.93 1.44 3.59
N VAL A 417 11.68 1.03 4.62
CA VAL A 417 12.08 1.92 5.73
C VAL A 417 12.99 3.04 5.24
N SER A 418 13.98 2.74 4.39
CA SER A 418 14.87 3.76 3.83
C SER A 418 14.11 4.76 2.94
N SER A 419 13.15 4.28 2.15
CA SER A 419 12.27 5.15 1.35
C SER A 419 11.40 6.04 2.24
N TRP A 420 10.83 5.49 3.32
CA TRP A 420 10.03 6.25 4.28
C TRP A 420 10.83 7.37 4.93
N ILE A 421 12.03 7.09 5.46
CA ILE A 421 12.91 8.10 6.06
C ILE A 421 13.30 9.17 5.03
N SER A 422 13.67 8.74 3.83
CA SER A 422 14.04 9.65 2.74
C SER A 422 12.86 10.57 2.38
N PHE A 423 11.66 10.00 2.24
CA PHE A 423 10.48 10.77 1.89
C PHE A 423 10.03 11.69 3.03
N LEU A 424 10.17 11.27 4.29
CA LEU A 424 9.99 12.13 5.47
C LEU A 424 10.84 13.40 5.37
N ILE A 425 12.14 13.23 5.12
CA ILE A 425 13.07 14.35 4.97
C ILE A 425 12.64 15.25 3.81
N VAL A 426 12.35 14.67 2.64
CA VAL A 426 11.91 15.44 1.45
C VAL A 426 10.60 16.18 1.73
N TYR A 427 9.67 15.54 2.42
CA TYR A 427 8.38 16.10 2.78
C TYR A 427 8.56 17.31 3.68
N PHE A 428 9.34 17.22 4.76
CA PHE A 428 9.55 18.35 5.68
C PHE A 428 10.44 19.46 5.09
N THR A 429 11.41 19.10 4.25
CA THR A 429 12.32 20.02 3.55
C THR A 429 11.81 20.47 2.18
N SER A 430 10.51 20.38 1.91
CA SER A 430 9.82 21.04 0.78
C SER A 430 8.97 22.17 1.33
#